data_AF-A0AAU0KSI4-F1
#
_entry.id   AF-A0AAU0KSI4-F1
#
_cell.length_a   1.000
_cell.length_b   1.000
_cell.length_c   1.000
_cell.angle_alpha   90.00
_cell.angle_beta   90.00
_cell.angle_gamma   90.00
#
_symmetry.space_group_name_H-M   'P 1'
#
loop_
_entity.id
_entity.type
_entity.pdbx_description
1 polymer ?
#
loop_
_entity_poly.entity_id
_entity_poly.type
_entity_poly.pdbx_seq_one_letter_code
_entity_poly.pdbx_strand_id
1 'polypeptide(L)'
;MACREVELSVRTWQRWQTSPEDRRTTAIRPAPANRLSVEEEQQIRAVCHQPEYASLPPSQIVPRLADKGVYLASESTFYRVLRRHGEVHHRGRRLKSSHQFIFP
;
A
#
# COMPACT_ATOMS: atom_id res chain seq x y z
N MET A 1 -6.29 8.75 39.06
CA MET A 1 -7.65 9.22 38.73
C MET A 1 -7.62 10.33 37.68
N ALA A 2 -6.71 11.32 37.78
CA ALA A 2 -6.60 12.43 36.82
C ALA A 2 -6.48 12.03 35.33
N CYS A 3 -5.65 11.05 34.94
CA CYS A 3 -5.47 10.70 33.51
C CYS A 3 -6.74 10.16 32.82
N ARG A 4 -7.67 9.57 33.59
CA ARG A 4 -8.91 8.97 33.06
C ARG A 4 -9.97 10.02 32.73
N GLU A 5 -9.94 11.17 33.41
CA GLU A 5 -10.85 12.30 33.17
C GLU A 5 -10.51 13.08 31.90
N VAL A 6 -9.22 13.07 31.51
CA VAL A 6 -8.72 13.71 30.27
C VAL A 6 -8.62 12.74 29.08
N GLU A 7 -9.15 11.51 29.22
CA GLU A 7 -9.08 10.44 28.21
C GLU A 7 -7.64 10.11 27.72
N LEU A 8 -6.63 10.41 28.55
CA LEU A 8 -5.24 10.14 28.22
C LEU A 8 -4.76 8.85 28.91
N SER A 9 -4.08 7.99 28.13
CA SER A 9 -3.38 6.85 28.72
C SER A 9 -2.27 7.32 29.65
N VAL A 10 -2.10 6.65 30.80
CA VAL A 10 -0.98 6.89 31.73
C VAL A 10 0.38 6.85 31.02
N ARG A 11 0.54 5.99 29.99
CA ARG A 11 1.76 5.94 29.18
C ARG A 11 2.00 7.20 28.33
N THR A 12 0.94 7.81 27.81
CA THR A 12 1.04 9.08 27.08
C THR A 12 1.48 10.19 28.01
N TRP A 13 0.88 10.27 29.20
CA TRP A 13 1.23 11.25 30.23
C TRP A 13 2.69 11.11 30.71
N GLN A 14 3.13 9.90 31.04
CA GLN A 14 4.52 9.64 31.44
C GLN A 14 5.52 10.01 30.34
N ARG A 15 5.21 9.69 29.07
CA ARG A 15 6.06 10.08 27.93
C ARG A 15 6.16 11.61 27.79
N TRP A 16 5.06 12.32 27.98
CA TRP A 16 5.03 13.78 27.93
C TRP A 16 5.74 14.46 29.11
N GLN A 17 5.83 13.81 30.28
CA GLN A 17 6.68 14.31 31.38
C GLN A 17 8.17 14.26 31.05
N THR A 18 8.64 13.27 30.29
CA THR A 18 10.06 13.16 29.89
C THR A 18 10.39 14.03 28.67
N SER A 19 9.43 14.25 27.79
CA SER A 19 9.55 15.16 26.64
C SER A 19 8.19 15.78 26.36
N PRO A 20 7.99 17.08 26.64
CA PRO A 20 6.68 17.74 26.50
C PRO A 20 6.20 17.86 25.05
N GLU A 21 7.07 17.57 24.08
CA GLU A 21 6.78 17.64 22.65
C GLU A 21 6.17 16.33 22.12
N ASP A 22 5.09 16.43 21.32
CA ASP A 22 4.56 15.28 20.59
C ASP A 22 5.48 14.89 19.42
N ARG A 23 6.43 14.00 19.73
CA ARG A 23 7.38 13.46 18.74
C ARG A 23 6.75 12.51 17.72
N ARG A 24 5.43 12.21 17.76
CA ARG A 24 4.77 11.40 16.73
C ARG A 24 4.77 12.10 15.37
N THR A 25 4.66 13.43 15.38
CA THR A 25 4.66 14.27 14.18
C THR A 25 6.07 14.47 13.64
N THR A 26 7.05 14.64 14.53
CA THR A 26 8.45 14.94 14.18
C THR A 26 9.35 13.69 14.09
N ALA A 27 8.77 12.49 14.24
CA ALA A 27 9.53 11.25 14.15
C ALA A 27 10.12 11.08 12.74
N ILE A 28 11.45 11.04 12.64
CA ILE A 28 12.14 10.65 11.41
C ILE A 28 11.87 9.16 11.18
N ARG A 29 11.02 8.85 10.20
CA ARG A 29 10.75 7.47 9.77
C ARG A 29 11.68 7.15 8.62
N PRO A 30 12.77 6.39 8.84
CA PRO A 30 13.63 5.98 7.75
C PRO A 30 12.85 5.14 6.74
N ALA A 31 13.27 5.18 5.48
CA ALA A 31 12.70 4.31 4.48
C ALA A 31 12.91 2.84 4.90
N PRO A 32 11.91 1.96 4.76
CA PRO A 32 12.06 0.56 5.12
C PRO A 32 13.12 -0.09 4.23
N ALA A 33 13.93 -1.00 4.80
CA ALA A 33 14.98 -1.70 4.05
C ALA A 33 14.42 -2.50 2.86
N ASN A 34 13.18 -2.97 2.96
CA ASN A 34 12.49 -3.73 1.91
C ASN A 34 11.76 -2.84 0.89
N ARG A 35 12.13 -1.55 0.82
CA ARG A 35 11.60 -0.64 -0.20
C ARG A 35 12.21 -1.05 -1.54
N LEU A 36 11.35 -1.24 -2.54
CA LEU A 36 11.83 -1.50 -3.90
C LEU A 36 12.65 -0.31 -4.39
N SER A 37 13.75 -0.63 -5.07
CA SER A 37 14.53 0.35 -5.79
C SER A 37 13.74 0.86 -7.00
N VAL A 38 14.13 2.02 -7.53
CA VAL A 38 13.44 2.61 -8.69
C VAL A 38 13.59 1.68 -9.92
N GLU A 39 14.74 1.04 -10.04
CA GLU A 39 15.09 0.09 -11.09
C GLU A 39 14.22 -1.17 -11.01
N GLU A 40 14.02 -1.72 -9.81
CA GLU A 40 13.14 -2.87 -9.59
C GLU A 40 11.68 -2.53 -9.95
N GLU A 41 11.19 -1.34 -9.55
CA GLU A 41 9.85 -0.89 -9.90
C GLU A 41 9.67 -0.73 -11.42
N GLN A 42 10.68 -0.18 -12.10
CA GLN A 42 10.69 -0.06 -13.55
C GLN A 42 10.70 -1.42 -14.25
N GLN A 43 11.48 -2.38 -13.74
CA GLN A 43 11.52 -3.73 -14.30
C GLN A 43 10.17 -4.44 -14.18
N ILE A 44 9.51 -4.35 -13.01
CA ILE A 44 8.16 -4.88 -12.80
C ILE A 44 7.19 -4.24 -13.78
N ARG A 45 7.23 -2.92 -13.95
CA ARG A 45 6.35 -2.19 -14.88
C ARG A 45 6.61 -2.57 -16.33
N ALA A 46 7.88 -2.67 -16.73
CA ALA A 46 8.27 -3.08 -18.08
C ALA A 46 7.71 -4.46 -18.41
N VAL A 47 7.79 -5.41 -17.49
CA VAL A 47 7.24 -6.76 -17.66
C VAL A 47 5.72 -6.72 -17.79
N CYS A 48 5.02 -5.95 -16.95
CA CYS A 48 3.57 -5.76 -17.09
C CYS A 48 3.17 -5.17 -18.44
N HIS A 49 4.03 -4.37 -19.09
CA HIS A 49 3.76 -3.74 -20.39
C HIS A 49 4.23 -4.54 -21.60
N GLN A 50 4.89 -5.68 -21.38
CA GLN A 50 5.20 -6.58 -22.49
C GLN A 50 3.91 -7.10 -23.14
N PRO A 51 3.88 -7.31 -24.47
CA PRO A 51 2.67 -7.71 -25.18
C PRO A 51 2.07 -9.04 -24.68
N GLU A 52 2.91 -9.95 -24.17
CA GLU A 52 2.48 -11.22 -23.57
C GLU A 52 1.66 -11.02 -22.27
N TYR A 53 1.94 -9.95 -21.51
CA TYR A 53 1.42 -9.72 -20.16
C TYR A 53 0.48 -8.52 -20.05
N ALA A 54 0.47 -7.60 -21.03
CA ALA A 54 -0.29 -6.36 -21.00
C ALA A 54 -1.80 -6.54 -20.75
N SER A 55 -2.37 -7.66 -21.21
CA SER A 55 -3.78 -7.98 -21.01
C SER A 55 -4.06 -8.81 -19.76
N LEU A 56 -3.04 -9.27 -19.05
CA LEU A 56 -3.18 -10.21 -17.93
C LEU A 56 -3.10 -9.47 -16.58
N PRO A 57 -3.86 -9.91 -15.55
CA PRO A 57 -3.71 -9.38 -14.20
C PRO A 57 -2.43 -9.90 -13.52
N PRO A 58 -1.89 -9.20 -12.50
CA PRO A 58 -0.73 -9.67 -11.73
C PRO A 58 -0.85 -11.09 -11.18
N SER A 59 -2.06 -11.51 -10.79
CA SER A 59 -2.35 -12.88 -10.33
C SER A 59 -2.02 -13.96 -11.36
N GLN A 60 -1.99 -13.60 -12.64
CA GLN A 60 -1.69 -14.48 -13.76
C GLN A 60 -0.29 -14.26 -14.34
N ILE A 61 0.31 -13.09 -14.14
CA ILE A 61 1.67 -12.78 -14.59
C ILE A 61 2.69 -13.47 -13.68
N VAL A 62 2.51 -13.38 -12.35
CA VAL A 62 3.47 -13.93 -11.38
C VAL A 62 3.66 -15.45 -11.53
N PRO A 63 2.61 -16.28 -11.64
CA PRO A 63 2.79 -17.71 -11.90
C PRO A 63 3.51 -17.99 -13.23
N ARG A 64 3.17 -17.30 -14.31
CA ARG A 64 3.84 -17.46 -15.62
C ARG A 64 5.32 -17.10 -15.58
N LEU A 65 5.70 -16.09 -14.80
CA LEU A 65 7.11 -15.75 -14.59
C LEU A 65 7.82 -16.86 -13.79
N ALA A 66 7.16 -17.38 -12.76
CA ALA A 66 7.69 -18.49 -11.96
C ALA A 66 7.86 -19.77 -12.81
N ASP A 67 6.95 -20.06 -13.72
CA ASP A 67 7.06 -21.18 -14.68
C ASP A 67 8.28 -21.03 -15.59
N LYS A 68 8.66 -19.79 -15.91
CA LYS A 68 9.89 -19.46 -16.67
C LYS A 68 11.14 -19.40 -15.77
N GLY A 69 11.03 -19.69 -14.48
CA GLY A 69 12.11 -19.62 -13.50
C GLY A 69 12.50 -18.19 -13.09
N VAL A 70 11.69 -17.18 -13.43
CA VAL A 70 11.98 -15.77 -13.17
C VAL A 70 11.12 -15.28 -11.99
N TYR A 71 11.77 -14.88 -10.90
CA TYR A 71 11.09 -14.24 -9.77
C TYR A 71 11.53 -12.78 -9.64
N LEU A 72 10.58 -11.85 -9.81
CA LEU A 72 10.81 -10.42 -9.63
C LEU A 72 10.32 -9.95 -8.27
N ALA A 73 9.05 -10.24 -7.95
CA ALA A 73 8.42 -9.87 -6.70
C ALA A 73 7.12 -10.64 -6.47
N SER A 74 6.56 -10.50 -5.27
CA SER A 74 5.24 -11.05 -4.92
C SER A 74 4.11 -10.37 -5.71
N GLU A 75 2.97 -11.07 -5.85
CA GLU A 75 1.75 -10.51 -6.45
C GLU A 75 1.30 -9.19 -5.78
N SER A 76 1.35 -9.14 -4.45
CA SER A 76 1.04 -7.93 -3.68
C SER A 76 1.93 -6.74 -4.04
N THR A 77 3.19 -7.01 -4.39
CA THR A 77 4.16 -6.01 -4.83
C THR A 77 3.84 -5.50 -6.23
N PHE A 78 3.49 -6.38 -7.17
CA PHE A 78 3.02 -5.99 -8.50
C PHE A 78 1.82 -5.04 -8.41
N TYR A 79 0.81 -5.39 -7.61
CA TYR A 79 -0.33 -4.49 -7.40
C TYR A 79 0.06 -3.18 -6.72
N ARG A 80 1.07 -3.16 -5.84
CA ARG A 80 1.54 -1.93 -5.20
C ARG A 80 2.21 -0.99 -6.20
N VAL A 81 3.05 -1.54 -7.09
CA VAL A 81 3.71 -0.78 -8.17
C VAL A 81 2.67 -0.23 -9.15
N LEU A 82 1.79 -1.08 -9.67
CA LEU A 82 0.73 -0.65 -10.60
C LEU A 82 -0.20 0.40 -9.98
N ARG A 83 -0.54 0.27 -8.68
CA ARG A 83 -1.34 1.28 -7.96
C ARG A 83 -0.61 2.62 -7.84
N ARG A 84 0.69 2.61 -7.59
CA ARG A 84 1.50 3.84 -7.53
C ARG A 84 1.52 4.58 -8.88
N HIS A 85 1.50 3.83 -9.98
CA HIS A 85 1.42 4.40 -11.34
C HIS A 85 -0.01 4.66 -11.82
N GLY A 86 -1.03 4.35 -11.01
CA GLY A 86 -2.44 4.57 -11.39
C GLY A 86 -2.97 3.60 -12.46
N GLU A 87 -2.26 2.51 -12.74
CA GLU A 87 -2.57 1.57 -13.82
C GLU A 87 -3.51 0.43 -13.40
N VAL A 88 -3.96 0.43 -12.13
CA VAL A 88 -4.98 -0.49 -11.64
C VAL A 88 -6.36 0.12 -11.87
N HIS A 89 -6.96 -0.23 -13.01
CA HIS A 89 -8.34 0.13 -13.31
C HIS A 89 -9.28 -1.03 -13.00
N HIS A 90 -10.47 -0.70 -12.49
CA HIS A 90 -11.51 -1.69 -12.24
C HIS A 90 -11.95 -2.29 -13.58
N ARG A 91 -11.58 -3.55 -13.85
CA ARG A 91 -12.08 -4.30 -15.01
C ARG A 91 -13.48 -4.82 -14.67
N GLY A 92 -14.49 -3.96 -14.79
CA GLY A 92 -15.87 -4.35 -14.56
C GLY A 92 -16.87 -3.29 -14.99
N ARG A 93 -17.88 -3.69 -15.79
CA ARG A 93 -19.08 -2.91 -16.13
C ARG A 93 -20.06 -2.76 -14.95
N ARG A 94 -19.62 -2.89 -13.69
CA ARG A 94 -20.50 -2.68 -12.55
C ARG A 94 -20.47 -1.21 -12.18
N LEU A 95 -21.54 -0.51 -12.55
CA LEU A 95 -21.87 0.80 -12.02
C LEU A 95 -21.81 0.72 -10.49
N LYS A 96 -21.15 1.71 -9.85
CA LYS A 96 -21.16 1.85 -8.40
C LYS A 96 -22.63 1.85 -7.97
N SER A 97 -23.03 0.94 -7.09
CA SER A 97 -24.37 1.02 -6.50
C SER A 97 -24.42 2.29 -5.66
N SER A 98 -25.05 3.33 -6.22
CA SER A 98 -25.48 4.49 -5.46
C SER A 98 -26.52 4.01 -4.46
N HIS A 99 -26.11 3.82 -3.19
CA HIS A 99 -27.06 3.71 -2.11
C HIS A 99 -27.77 5.06 -2.00
N GLN A 100 -28.91 5.17 -2.68
CA GLN A 100 -29.82 6.29 -2.54
C GLN A 100 -30.53 6.09 -1.19
N PHE A 101 -29.93 6.65 -0.14
CA PHE A 101 -30.63 6.81 1.14
C PHE A 101 -31.78 7.78 0.90
N ILE A 102 -32.99 7.24 0.73
CA ILE A 102 -34.24 7.96 0.86
C ILE A 102 -34.61 7.85 2.35
N PHE A 103 -34.56 8.96 3.07
CA PHE A 103 -35.21 9.08 4.38
C PHE A 103 -36.52 9.87 4.20
N PRO A 104 -37.63 9.48 4.86
CA PRO A 104 -38.85 10.28 4.94
C PRO A 104 -38.67 11.53 5.80
#